data_AF-A0AA88I3F5-F1
#
_entry.id   AF-A0AA88I3F5-F1
#
_cell.length_a   1.000
_cell.length_b   1.000
_cell.length_c   1.000
_cell.angle_alpha   90.00
_cell.angle_beta   90.00
_cell.angle_gamma   90.00
#
_symmetry.space_group_name_H-M   'P 1'
#
loop_
_entity.id
_entity.type
_entity.pdbx_description
1 polymer ?
#
loop_
_entity_poly.entity_id
_entity_poly.type
_entity_poly.pdbx_seq_one_letter_code
_entity_poly.pdbx_strand_id
1 'polypeptide(L)'
;VTSCNNSCEVFCEGIPLLEIEAFSCLVRFKSECKATDLRVIPFFTSWDPRNPDGIGNKLISVLAICCIVVAVPTRNSGKVVVNDEYQFEWTLAGDEMYFTVTAQTTGFVGFGIFPENGLDNEDVCIFGLSPNGTAYLDDYHSLQPSDPKILDTTDGGTVDWFLVEISEDGNATTTTFYRKLETGDDIFFDQPIYPGEMKLIWSYGEMDLEYFDNVTFNAETTGRFDVVLIEP
;
A
#
# COMPACT_ATOMS: atom_id res chain seq x y z
N VAL A 1 4.17 15.23 -11.48
CA VAL A 1 5.27 16.07 -10.95
C VAL A 1 5.48 15.64 -9.51
N THR A 2 6.35 14.66 -9.29
CA THR A 2 7.63 14.91 -8.62
C THR A 2 8.74 14.19 -9.39
N SER A 3 9.50 14.99 -10.15
CA SER A 3 10.76 14.57 -10.76
C SER A 3 11.79 14.34 -9.66
N CYS A 4 12.14 13.09 -9.38
CA CYS A 4 13.42 12.80 -8.77
C CYS A 4 14.52 13.11 -9.81
N ASN A 5 15.12 14.30 -9.73
CA ASN A 5 16.34 14.63 -10.48
C ASN A 5 17.52 13.84 -9.89
N ASN A 6 17.57 12.54 -10.16
CA ASN A 6 18.60 11.67 -9.61
C ASN A 6 19.77 11.55 -10.60
N SER A 7 20.82 12.34 -10.39
CA SER A 7 22.12 12.09 -11.01
C SER A 7 22.77 10.89 -10.33
N CYS A 8 22.73 9.71 -10.96
CA CYS A 8 23.54 8.57 -10.54
C CYS A 8 24.97 8.72 -11.07
N GLU A 9 25.96 8.66 -10.20
CA GLU A 9 27.38 8.56 -10.60
C GLU A 9 27.77 7.07 -10.60
N VAL A 10 28.08 6.56 -11.79
CA VAL A 10 28.51 5.17 -11.98
C VAL A 10 30.03 5.15 -12.07
N PHE A 11 30.69 4.49 -11.11
CA PHE A 11 32.14 4.28 -11.13
C PHE A 11 32.44 2.85 -11.58
N CYS A 12 33.07 2.72 -12.74
CA CYS A 12 33.62 1.46 -13.25
C CYS A 12 35.14 1.51 -13.12
N GLU A 13 35.72 0.70 -12.22
CA GLU A 13 37.16 0.47 -12.20
C GLU A 13 37.50 -0.77 -13.03
N GLY A 14 38.49 -0.65 -13.92
CA GLY A 14 38.96 -1.75 -14.75
C GLY A 14 40.04 -2.57 -14.05
N ILE A 15 39.84 -3.87 -13.91
CA ILE A 15 40.87 -4.81 -13.46
C ILE A 15 41.75 -5.18 -14.68
N PRO A 16 43.10 -5.19 -14.59
CA PRO A 16 43.95 -5.50 -15.73
C PRO A 16 43.77 -6.94 -16.21
N LEU A 17 43.67 -7.07 -17.53
CA LEU A 17 43.41 -8.29 -18.29
C LEU A 17 44.48 -9.36 -18.09
N LEU A 18 44.21 -10.36 -17.25
CA LEU A 18 44.52 -11.76 -17.55
C LEU A 18 43.52 -12.60 -16.75
N GLU A 19 42.66 -13.32 -17.47
CA GLU A 19 41.61 -14.24 -17.00
C GLU A 19 40.27 -13.60 -16.54
N ILE A 20 39.30 -13.71 -17.45
CA ILE A 20 37.84 -13.70 -17.26
C ILE A 20 37.22 -12.34 -16.86
N GLU A 21 36.35 -11.88 -17.74
CA GLU A 21 35.57 -10.64 -17.67
C GLU A 21 34.76 -10.54 -16.36
N ALA A 22 35.19 -9.67 -15.45
CA ALA A 22 34.38 -9.21 -14.35
C ALA A 22 34.58 -7.70 -14.17
N PHE A 23 33.56 -6.92 -14.53
CA PHE A 23 33.47 -5.52 -14.14
C PHE A 23 32.75 -5.46 -12.79
N SER A 24 33.41 -4.98 -11.74
CA SER A 24 32.73 -4.59 -10.51
C SER A 24 32.29 -3.13 -10.65
N CYS A 25 30.98 -2.90 -10.70
CA CYS A 25 30.42 -1.56 -10.78
C CYS A 25 29.95 -1.14 -9.38
N LEU A 26 30.53 -0.07 -8.83
CA LEU A 26 30.10 0.48 -7.54
C LEU A 26 29.15 1.64 -7.79
N VAL A 27 27.87 1.47 -7.45
CA VAL A 27 26.87 2.54 -7.51
C VAL A 27 26.81 3.24 -6.16
N ARG A 28 27.25 4.50 -6.09
CA ARG A 28 27.10 5.33 -4.90
C ARG A 28 25.90 6.25 -5.07
N PHE A 29 24.91 6.11 -4.19
CA PHE A 29 23.79 7.04 -4.11
C PHE A 29 24.22 8.28 -3.32
N LYS A 30 23.99 9.48 -3.87
CA LYS A 30 24.02 10.70 -3.06
C LYS A 30 22.82 10.63 -2.11
N SER A 31 23.13 10.71 -0.83
CA SER A 31 22.25 10.47 0.31
C SER A 31 20.87 11.11 0.19
N GLU A 32 19.82 10.27 0.22
CA GLU A 32 18.49 10.47 0.85
C GLU A 32 17.51 9.32 0.56
N CYS A 33 17.86 8.37 -0.31
CA CYS A 33 17.06 7.15 -0.48
C CYS A 33 17.40 6.10 0.60
N LYS A 34 16.43 5.76 1.46
CA LYS A 34 16.42 4.45 2.14
C LYS A 34 16.17 3.40 1.05
N ALA A 35 17.24 2.75 0.59
CA ALA A 35 17.17 1.75 -0.47
C ALA A 35 16.53 0.47 0.07
N THR A 36 15.21 0.35 -0.03
CA THR A 36 14.52 -0.93 0.00
C THR A 36 14.24 -1.33 -1.45
N ASP A 37 15.01 -2.33 -1.90
CA ASP A 37 14.99 -3.04 -3.18
C ASP A 37 15.44 -2.30 -4.46
N LEU A 38 16.75 -2.38 -4.73
CA LEU A 38 17.35 -2.10 -6.03
C LEU A 38 17.28 -3.34 -6.93
N ARG A 39 16.62 -3.23 -8.09
CA ARG A 39 16.67 -4.26 -9.14
C ARG A 39 17.62 -3.86 -10.27
N VAL A 40 18.53 -4.75 -10.66
CA VAL A 40 19.46 -4.58 -11.78
C VAL A 40 18.89 -5.27 -13.00
N ILE A 41 18.57 -4.53 -14.07
CA ILE A 41 18.08 -5.10 -15.33
C ILE A 41 19.25 -5.11 -16.34
N PRO A 42 19.74 -6.28 -16.79
CA PRO A 42 20.72 -6.35 -17.87
C PRO A 42 20.03 -6.15 -19.23
N PHE A 43 20.51 -5.19 -20.02
CA PHE A 43 20.15 -5.07 -21.44
C PHE A 43 21.25 -5.70 -22.30
N PHE A 44 20.88 -6.67 -23.14
CA PHE A 44 21.77 -7.25 -24.14
C PHE A 44 21.42 -6.65 -25.51
N THR A 45 22.29 -5.83 -26.09
CA THR A 45 22.22 -5.50 -27.51
C THR A 45 22.93 -6.62 -28.29
N SER A 46 22.20 -7.39 -29.10
CA SER A 46 22.80 -8.41 -29.96
C SER A 46 23.45 -7.77 -31.20
N TRP A 47 24.65 -8.21 -31.53
CA TRP A 47 25.35 -7.87 -32.78
C TRP A 47 24.97 -8.91 -33.85
N ASP A 48 24.43 -8.50 -35.01
CA ASP A 48 24.16 -9.39 -36.15
C ASP A 48 25.44 -9.59 -36.99
N PRO A 49 26.00 -10.81 -37.07
CA PRO A 49 27.23 -11.07 -37.81
C PRO A 49 27.11 -10.95 -39.34
N ARG A 50 25.89 -10.81 -39.89
CA ARG A 50 25.63 -10.90 -41.34
C ARG A 50 25.70 -9.56 -42.09
N ASN A 51 25.98 -8.45 -41.42
CA ASN A 51 26.13 -7.14 -42.07
C ASN A 51 27.38 -6.37 -41.55
N PRO A 52 28.59 -6.74 -42.01
CA PRO A 52 29.84 -6.16 -41.51
C PRO A 52 30.22 -4.79 -42.10
N ASP A 53 29.51 -4.26 -43.11
CA ASP A 53 30.05 -3.18 -43.97
C ASP A 53 29.43 -1.79 -43.76
N GLY A 54 28.63 -1.60 -42.71
CA GLY A 54 28.06 -0.30 -42.36
C GLY A 54 28.93 0.47 -41.36
N ILE A 55 29.77 1.37 -41.86
CA ILE A 55 30.49 2.44 -41.13
C ILE A 55 31.88 2.05 -40.62
N GLY A 56 32.89 2.45 -41.40
CA GLY A 56 34.27 2.53 -40.94
C GLY A 56 34.42 3.59 -39.86
N ASN A 57 34.69 3.14 -38.62
CA ASN A 57 35.73 3.68 -37.75
C ASN A 57 35.86 2.74 -36.56
N LYS A 58 37.03 2.10 -36.46
CA LYS A 58 37.44 1.25 -35.35
C LYS A 58 37.45 2.08 -34.06
N LEU A 59 36.45 1.90 -33.23
CA LEU A 59 36.52 2.15 -31.80
C LEU A 59 36.18 0.83 -31.12
N ILE A 60 37.04 0.49 -30.17
CA ILE A 60 37.01 -0.72 -29.35
C ILE A 60 35.57 -1.02 -28.94
N SER A 61 35.04 -2.16 -29.39
CA SER A 61 33.77 -2.70 -28.94
C SER A 61 33.91 -3.14 -27.47
N VAL A 62 33.99 -2.20 -26.55
CA VAL A 62 33.75 -2.48 -25.14
C VAL A 62 32.24 -2.67 -25.04
N LEU A 63 31.82 -3.90 -24.72
CA LEU A 63 30.50 -4.16 -24.17
C LEU A 63 30.38 -3.34 -22.88
N ALA A 64 29.97 -2.09 -22.99
CA ALA A 64 29.56 -1.30 -21.86
C ALA A 64 28.22 -1.88 -21.41
N ILE A 65 28.27 -2.80 -20.44
CA ILE A 65 27.10 -3.22 -19.68
C ILE A 65 26.64 -1.98 -18.91
N CYS A 66 25.76 -1.19 -19.53
CA CYS A 66 25.11 -0.08 -18.86
C CYS A 66 23.96 -0.68 -18.04
N CYS A 67 24.26 -1.13 -16.81
CA CYS A 67 23.22 -1.44 -15.85
C CYS A 67 22.51 -0.15 -15.48
N ILE A 68 21.32 0.09 -16.02
CA ILE A 68 20.45 1.12 -15.49
C ILE A 68 19.91 0.58 -14.17
N VAL A 69 20.45 1.07 -13.06
CA VAL A 69 19.82 0.88 -11.76
C VAL A 69 18.65 1.83 -11.70
N VAL A 70 17.47 1.32 -12.06
CA VAL A 70 16.21 2.05 -11.85
C VAL A 70 15.85 1.81 -10.39
N ALA A 71 15.98 2.84 -9.56
CA ALA A 71 15.26 2.86 -8.29
C ALA A 71 13.78 2.99 -8.65
N VAL A 72 13.05 1.88 -8.58
CA VAL A 72 11.58 1.92 -8.64
C VAL A 72 11.15 2.35 -7.23
N PRO A 73 10.54 3.54 -7.07
CA PRO A 73 10.03 3.93 -5.75
C PRO A 73 8.96 2.91 -5.35
N THR A 74 9.22 2.14 -4.29
CA THR A 74 8.18 1.35 -3.63
C THR A 74 7.24 2.32 -2.93
N ARG A 75 5.96 2.27 -3.27
CA ARG A 75 4.94 3.13 -2.68
C ARG A 75 4.61 2.61 -1.28
N ASN A 76 5.45 2.93 -0.31
CA ASN A 76 5.28 2.51 1.08
C ASN A 76 4.41 3.49 1.88
N SER A 77 3.87 4.53 1.23
CA SER A 77 2.95 5.46 1.85
C SER A 77 2.18 6.23 0.79
N GLY A 78 1.00 6.73 1.14
CA GLY A 78 0.22 7.57 0.24
C GLY A 78 -0.94 8.26 0.94
N LYS A 79 -1.70 9.01 0.15
CA LYS A 79 -2.92 9.70 0.55
C LYS A 79 -3.97 9.54 -0.53
N VAL A 80 -5.21 9.28 -0.12
CA VAL A 80 -6.39 9.26 -0.97
C VAL A 80 -7.42 10.21 -0.36
N VAL A 81 -7.96 11.09 -1.19
CA VAL A 81 -9.12 11.92 -0.87
C VAL A 81 -10.29 11.27 -1.59
N VAL A 82 -11.20 10.67 -0.84
CA VAL A 82 -12.37 9.98 -1.39
C VAL A 82 -13.41 11.02 -1.84
N ASN A 83 -13.66 12.00 -0.97
CA ASN A 83 -14.50 13.17 -1.20
C ASN A 83 -14.12 14.29 -0.21
N ASP A 84 -14.91 15.37 -0.15
CA ASP A 84 -14.67 16.50 0.77
C ASP A 84 -14.84 16.12 2.26
N GLU A 85 -15.46 14.97 2.55
CA GLU A 85 -15.84 14.51 3.88
C GLU A 85 -15.01 13.32 4.37
N TYR A 86 -14.28 12.63 3.50
CA TYR A 86 -13.52 11.43 3.83
C TYR A 86 -12.19 11.37 3.06
N GLN A 87 -11.10 11.25 3.81
CA GLN A 87 -9.76 11.00 3.27
C GLN A 87 -9.02 10.02 4.17
N PHE A 88 -8.01 9.37 3.62
CA PHE A 88 -7.09 8.59 4.42
C PHE A 88 -5.68 8.64 3.88
N GLU A 89 -4.74 8.37 4.77
CA GLU A 89 -3.33 8.22 4.50
C GLU A 89 -2.92 6.82 4.95
N TRP A 90 -1.94 6.23 4.27
CA TRP A 90 -1.40 4.94 4.67
C TRP A 90 0.12 4.96 4.69
N THR A 91 0.70 4.08 5.50
CA THR A 91 2.14 3.80 5.52
C THR A 91 2.39 2.33 5.83
N LEU A 92 3.21 1.67 5.02
CA LEU A 92 3.70 0.32 5.22
C LEU A 92 4.96 0.35 6.08
N ALA A 93 4.95 -0.38 7.20
CA ALA A 93 6.08 -0.55 8.10
C ALA A 93 6.30 -2.03 8.42
N GLY A 94 7.22 -2.68 7.70
CA GLY A 94 7.44 -4.11 7.85
C GLY A 94 6.28 -4.91 7.23
N ASP A 95 5.60 -5.70 8.05
CA ASP A 95 4.39 -6.46 7.70
C ASP A 95 3.10 -5.81 8.22
N GLU A 96 3.17 -4.57 8.71
CA GLU A 96 2.03 -3.80 9.22
C GLU A 96 1.70 -2.62 8.31
N MET A 97 0.42 -2.47 7.98
CA MET A 97 -0.13 -1.30 7.29
C MET A 97 -0.80 -0.39 8.30
N TYR A 98 -0.29 0.84 8.42
CA TYR A 98 -0.87 1.89 9.23
C TYR A 98 -1.76 2.77 8.36
N PHE A 99 -2.94 3.08 8.87
CA PHE A 99 -3.90 3.98 8.24
C PHE A 99 -4.19 5.15 9.17
N THR A 100 -4.30 6.34 8.60
CA THR A 100 -4.85 7.51 9.28
C THR A 100 -6.04 8.01 8.47
N VAL A 101 -7.24 7.85 9.01
CA VAL A 101 -8.50 8.30 8.39
C VAL A 101 -8.90 9.63 9.01
N THR A 102 -9.36 10.56 8.17
CA THR A 102 -10.08 11.77 8.60
C THR A 102 -11.46 11.77 7.96
N ALA A 103 -12.50 11.80 8.77
CA ALA A 103 -13.89 11.84 8.33
C ALA A 103 -14.64 13.02 8.99
N GLN A 104 -15.52 13.69 8.24
CA GLN A 104 -16.34 14.81 8.72
C GLN A 104 -17.57 14.32 9.49
N THR A 105 -17.33 13.65 10.61
CA THR A 105 -18.35 13.24 11.57
C THR A 105 -17.82 13.32 13.00
N THR A 106 -18.70 13.16 13.98
CA THR A 106 -18.39 12.85 15.39
C THR A 106 -19.16 11.61 15.87
N GLY A 107 -19.59 10.78 14.92
CA GLY A 107 -20.18 9.47 15.19
C GLY A 107 -19.24 8.37 14.70
N PHE A 108 -19.81 7.24 14.27
CA PHE A 108 -18.96 6.15 13.79
C PHE A 108 -18.26 6.48 12.46
N VAL A 109 -17.08 5.90 12.29
CA VAL A 109 -16.34 5.83 11.03
C VAL A 109 -16.00 4.37 10.76
N GLY A 110 -16.26 3.90 9.54
CA GLY A 110 -15.89 2.57 9.09
C GLY A 110 -14.83 2.61 8.00
N PHE A 111 -13.97 1.59 8.01
CA PHE A 111 -12.93 1.36 7.03
C PHE A 111 -12.78 -0.14 6.82
N GLY A 112 -12.48 -0.58 5.61
CA GLY A 112 -12.23 -2.00 5.40
C GLY A 112 -11.77 -2.37 4.01
N ILE A 113 -11.68 -3.67 3.78
CA ILE A 113 -11.22 -4.28 2.54
C ILE A 113 -12.36 -5.06 1.93
N PHE A 114 -12.57 -4.86 0.63
CA PHE A 114 -13.49 -5.64 -0.16
C PHE A 114 -12.72 -6.62 -1.05
N PRO A 115 -13.05 -7.92 -1.04
CA PRO A 115 -12.39 -8.93 -1.85
C PRO A 115 -12.57 -8.68 -3.34
N GLU A 116 -11.54 -9.01 -4.12
CA GLU A 116 -11.66 -9.19 -5.58
C GLU A 116 -11.55 -10.67 -6.00
N ASN A 117 -11.74 -11.58 -5.05
CA ASN A 117 -11.60 -13.02 -5.23
C ASN A 117 -12.92 -13.73 -5.63
N GLY A 118 -13.99 -12.97 -5.88
CA GLY A 118 -15.32 -13.49 -6.21
C GLY A 118 -16.16 -13.86 -4.99
N LEU A 119 -15.67 -13.58 -3.78
CA LEU A 119 -16.46 -13.54 -2.56
C LEU A 119 -17.04 -12.13 -2.37
N ASP A 120 -18.19 -12.06 -1.71
CA ASP A 120 -18.88 -10.82 -1.37
C ASP A 120 -18.69 -10.44 0.12
N ASN A 121 -17.83 -11.15 0.84
CA ASN A 121 -17.60 -10.87 2.25
C ASN A 121 -16.87 -9.53 2.43
N GLU A 122 -17.01 -8.90 3.59
CA GLU A 122 -16.32 -7.65 3.91
C GLU A 122 -15.55 -7.83 5.20
N ASP A 123 -14.31 -7.34 5.22
CA ASP A 123 -13.40 -7.27 6.36
C ASP A 123 -13.32 -5.78 6.75
N VAL A 124 -13.93 -5.41 7.87
CA VAL A 124 -14.20 -4.00 8.20
C VAL A 124 -13.96 -3.72 9.68
N CYS A 125 -13.22 -2.66 9.96
CA CYS A 125 -13.18 -2.09 11.30
C CYS A 125 -14.10 -0.87 11.40
N ILE A 126 -14.65 -0.68 12.59
CA ILE A 126 -15.51 0.46 12.89
C ILE A 126 -15.08 1.09 14.20
N PHE A 127 -14.91 2.41 14.17
CA PHE A 127 -14.31 3.15 15.28
C PHE A 127 -15.01 4.50 15.49
N GLY A 128 -14.79 5.09 16.66
CA GLY A 128 -15.38 6.36 17.07
C GLY A 128 -15.03 6.71 18.51
N LEU A 129 -15.53 7.85 18.98
CA LEU A 129 -15.54 8.21 20.40
C LEU A 129 -16.96 8.06 20.92
N SER A 130 -17.18 7.12 21.84
CA SER A 130 -18.49 7.00 22.51
C SER A 130 -18.91 8.31 23.21
N PRO A 131 -20.19 8.50 23.56
CA PRO A 131 -20.69 9.74 24.16
C PRO A 131 -19.99 10.16 25.47
N ASN A 132 -19.30 9.23 26.14
CA ASN A 132 -18.52 9.49 27.35
C ASN A 132 -17.04 9.84 27.08
N GLY A 133 -16.64 9.91 25.81
CA GLY A 133 -15.28 10.17 25.34
C GLY A 133 -14.37 8.94 25.29
N THR A 134 -14.90 7.73 25.48
CA THR A 134 -14.10 6.50 25.38
C THR A 134 -13.93 6.11 23.92
N ALA A 135 -12.67 6.01 23.49
CA ALA A 135 -12.27 5.50 22.20
C ALA A 135 -12.61 4.02 22.02
N TYR A 136 -13.10 3.67 20.84
CA TYR A 136 -13.31 2.29 20.44
C TYR A 136 -12.87 2.07 18.99
N LEU A 137 -12.46 0.84 18.70
CA LEU A 137 -12.30 0.28 17.37
C LEU A 137 -12.63 -1.20 17.51
N ASP A 138 -13.67 -1.62 16.81
CA ASP A 138 -14.15 -3.00 16.84
C ASP A 138 -13.98 -3.61 15.44
N ASP A 139 -13.60 -4.89 15.45
CA ASP A 139 -13.32 -5.70 14.26
C ASP A 139 -14.55 -6.50 13.84
N TYR A 140 -14.93 -6.37 12.57
CA TYR A 140 -16.14 -6.98 12.03
C TYR A 140 -15.90 -7.60 10.66
N HIS A 141 -16.70 -8.64 10.38
CA HIS A 141 -16.90 -9.17 9.05
C HIS A 141 -18.36 -9.09 8.61
N SER A 142 -18.62 -9.36 7.33
CA SER A 142 -19.97 -9.71 6.85
C SER A 142 -19.87 -10.64 5.66
N LEU A 143 -20.90 -11.45 5.41
CA LEU A 143 -20.90 -12.40 4.28
C LEU A 143 -21.26 -11.75 2.95
N GLN A 144 -21.99 -10.64 2.98
CA GLN A 144 -22.38 -9.82 1.84
C GLN A 144 -22.41 -8.35 2.24
N PRO A 145 -22.26 -7.40 1.29
CA PRO A 145 -22.35 -5.97 1.54
C PRO A 145 -23.55 -5.50 2.34
N SER A 146 -24.72 -6.07 2.05
CA SER A 146 -26.00 -5.68 2.64
C SER A 146 -26.29 -6.36 3.97
N ASP A 147 -25.47 -7.32 4.36
CA ASP A 147 -25.66 -8.04 5.61
C ASP A 147 -25.21 -7.18 6.79
N PRO A 148 -25.81 -7.39 7.97
CA PRO A 148 -25.27 -6.85 9.22
C PRO A 148 -23.81 -7.22 9.39
N LYS A 149 -23.03 -6.28 9.92
CA LYS A 149 -21.68 -6.53 10.38
C LYS A 149 -21.72 -7.37 11.65
N ILE A 150 -20.94 -8.44 11.65
CA ILE A 150 -20.82 -9.42 12.73
C ILE A 150 -19.44 -9.21 13.33
N LEU A 151 -19.33 -9.18 14.66
CA LEU A 151 -18.01 -9.09 15.31
C LEU A 151 -17.18 -10.29 14.88
N ASP A 152 -15.95 -10.07 14.43
CA ASP A 152 -15.17 -11.11 13.76
C ASP A 152 -14.92 -12.33 14.66
N THR A 153 -14.63 -12.06 15.94
CA THR A 153 -14.51 -13.07 17.01
C THR A 153 -15.76 -13.93 17.27
N THR A 154 -16.92 -13.60 16.70
CA THR A 154 -18.17 -14.38 16.89
C THR A 154 -18.16 -15.68 16.12
N ASP A 155 -17.60 -15.69 14.90
CA ASP A 155 -17.70 -16.81 13.96
C ASP A 155 -16.38 -17.56 13.75
N GLY A 156 -15.35 -17.21 14.53
CA GLY A 156 -14.08 -17.93 14.58
C GLY A 156 -12.88 -17.16 14.04
N GLY A 157 -13.05 -15.91 13.62
CA GLY A 157 -11.96 -14.97 13.40
C GLY A 157 -11.39 -14.43 14.72
N THR A 158 -10.45 -13.51 14.61
CA THR A 158 -9.76 -12.89 15.74
C THR A 158 -9.96 -11.37 15.75
N VAL A 159 -8.98 -10.62 16.27
CA VAL A 159 -9.03 -9.16 16.24
C VAL A 159 -7.72 -8.74 15.62
N ASP A 160 -7.81 -8.09 14.47
CA ASP A 160 -6.69 -7.87 13.57
C ASP A 160 -6.52 -6.39 13.19
N TRP A 161 -7.57 -5.60 13.40
CA TRP A 161 -7.48 -4.14 13.38
C TRP A 161 -7.22 -3.57 14.78
N PHE A 162 -6.17 -2.74 14.90
CA PHE A 162 -5.73 -2.20 16.18
C PHE A 162 -5.68 -0.67 16.16
N LEU A 163 -6.38 -0.05 17.11
CA LEU A 163 -6.38 1.39 17.32
C LEU A 163 -5.02 1.87 17.87
N VAL A 164 -4.46 2.92 17.25
CA VAL A 164 -3.29 3.64 17.76
C VAL A 164 -3.75 4.89 18.53
N GLU A 165 -4.54 5.73 17.86
CA GLU A 165 -5.08 6.96 18.45
C GLU A 165 -6.34 7.41 17.70
N ILE A 166 -7.19 8.14 18.40
CA ILE A 166 -8.37 8.79 17.84
C ILE A 166 -8.57 10.13 18.52
N SER A 167 -9.02 11.11 17.74
CA SER A 167 -9.37 12.43 18.24
C SER A 167 -10.54 12.99 17.45
N GLU A 168 -11.37 13.78 18.12
CA GLU A 168 -12.40 14.61 17.50
C GLU A 168 -12.06 16.08 17.70
N ASP A 169 -12.06 16.83 16.61
CA ASP A 169 -11.90 18.30 16.62
C ASP A 169 -12.99 18.93 15.75
N GLY A 170 -13.86 19.72 16.37
CA GLY A 170 -15.04 20.28 15.72
C GLY A 170 -16.00 19.18 15.27
N ASN A 171 -16.19 19.05 13.96
CA ASN A 171 -17.08 18.06 13.33
C ASN A 171 -16.27 16.97 12.59
N ALA A 172 -15.01 16.75 12.97
CA ALA A 172 -14.11 15.83 12.29
C ALA A 172 -13.53 14.82 13.28
N THR A 173 -13.57 13.54 12.91
CA THR A 173 -12.85 12.46 13.58
C THR A 173 -11.59 12.14 12.79
N THR A 174 -10.45 12.11 13.47
CA THR A 174 -9.18 11.60 12.91
C THR A 174 -8.72 10.41 13.73
N THR A 175 -8.48 9.29 13.05
CA THR A 175 -8.13 8.00 13.66
C THR A 175 -6.93 7.39 12.98
N THR A 176 -5.93 7.01 13.78
CA THR A 176 -4.80 6.19 13.33
C THR A 176 -4.97 4.77 13.88
N PHE A 177 -4.85 3.78 13.01
CA PHE A 177 -4.96 2.36 13.34
C PHE A 177 -4.05 1.55 12.41
N TYR A 178 -3.85 0.27 12.70
CA TYR A 178 -3.05 -0.61 11.87
C TYR A 178 -3.60 -2.02 11.82
N ARG A 179 -3.16 -2.77 10.81
CA ARG A 179 -3.40 -4.21 10.64
C ARG A 179 -2.21 -4.83 9.92
N LYS A 180 -1.98 -6.12 10.13
CA LYS A 180 -0.97 -6.86 9.38
C LYS A 180 -1.37 -7.06 7.93
N LEU A 181 -0.41 -7.25 7.04
CA LEU A 181 -0.70 -7.60 5.65
C LEU A 181 -1.45 -8.93 5.52
N GLU A 182 -1.15 -9.87 6.43
CA GLU A 182 -1.74 -11.19 6.54
C GLU A 182 -2.01 -11.47 8.03
N THR A 183 -3.25 -11.80 8.36
CA THR A 183 -3.70 -12.02 9.75
C THR A 183 -3.57 -13.49 10.16
N GLY A 184 -3.86 -14.38 9.21
CA GLY A 184 -3.86 -15.83 9.40
C GLY A 184 -5.25 -16.43 9.59
N ASP A 185 -6.29 -15.59 9.61
CA ASP A 185 -7.68 -16.03 9.66
C ASP A 185 -8.17 -16.51 8.29
N ASP A 186 -9.32 -17.17 8.29
CA ASP A 186 -9.92 -17.67 7.06
C ASP A 186 -10.32 -16.50 6.14
N ILE A 187 -10.21 -16.69 4.83
CA ILE A 187 -10.54 -15.69 3.80
C ILE A 187 -12.00 -15.25 3.84
N PHE A 188 -12.89 -15.93 4.58
CA PHE A 188 -14.26 -15.47 4.82
C PHE A 188 -14.36 -14.37 5.88
N PHE A 189 -13.36 -14.24 6.76
CA PHE A 189 -13.27 -13.22 7.80
C PHE A 189 -12.39 -12.06 7.34
N ASP A 190 -11.19 -12.41 6.88
CA ASP A 190 -10.11 -11.46 6.68
C ASP A 190 -9.60 -11.45 5.24
N GLN A 191 -9.42 -10.26 4.66
CA GLN A 191 -8.81 -10.11 3.35
C GLN A 191 -7.32 -9.71 3.45
N PRO A 192 -6.42 -10.38 2.71
CA PRO A 192 -5.01 -10.02 2.69
C PRO A 192 -4.81 -8.66 2.02
N ILE A 193 -3.79 -7.93 2.49
CA ILE A 193 -3.28 -6.74 1.81
C ILE A 193 -2.08 -7.14 0.96
N TYR A 194 -2.22 -7.05 -0.37
CA TYR A 194 -1.25 -7.56 -1.32
C TYR A 194 -0.77 -6.50 -2.34
N PRO A 195 0.38 -6.72 -3.00
CA PRO A 195 0.83 -5.87 -4.10
C PRO A 195 -0.15 -5.87 -5.29
N GLY A 196 -0.60 -4.69 -5.69
CA GLY A 196 -1.55 -4.52 -6.79
C GLY A 196 -2.75 -3.65 -6.43
N GLU A 197 -3.74 -3.66 -7.33
CA GLU A 197 -5.01 -2.98 -7.13
C GLU A 197 -5.85 -3.77 -6.12
N MET A 198 -6.44 -3.06 -5.16
CA MET A 198 -7.35 -3.58 -4.15
C MET A 198 -8.56 -2.67 -4.04
N LYS A 199 -9.67 -3.22 -3.55
CA LYS A 199 -10.87 -2.44 -3.28
C LYS A 199 -11.00 -2.17 -1.78
N LEU A 200 -11.12 -0.91 -1.40
CA LEU A 200 -11.36 -0.50 -0.02
C LEU A 200 -12.79 -0.02 0.17
N ILE A 201 -13.26 -0.16 1.40
CA ILE A 201 -14.56 0.29 1.89
C ILE A 201 -14.33 1.53 2.75
N TRP A 202 -15.17 2.54 2.57
CA TRP A 202 -15.26 3.66 3.49
C TRP A 202 -16.70 3.81 3.96
N SER A 203 -16.89 4.23 5.20
CA SER A 203 -18.19 4.66 5.71
C SER A 203 -18.08 5.63 6.87
N TYR A 204 -19.14 6.39 7.13
CA TYR A 204 -19.29 7.17 8.36
C TYR A 204 -20.78 7.42 8.67
N GLY A 205 -21.10 7.81 9.90
CA GLY A 205 -22.44 8.17 10.31
C GLY A 205 -22.46 9.15 11.48
N GLU A 206 -23.62 9.77 11.72
CA GLU A 206 -23.78 10.83 12.74
C GLU A 206 -23.90 10.30 14.18
N MET A 207 -24.09 8.99 14.36
CA MET A 207 -24.25 8.36 15.67
C MET A 207 -23.18 7.28 15.88
N ASP A 208 -22.76 7.06 17.12
CA ASP A 208 -21.85 5.96 17.46
C ASP A 208 -22.54 4.59 17.46
N LEU A 209 -21.72 3.53 17.44
CA LEU A 209 -22.19 2.14 17.41
C LEU A 209 -23.09 1.75 18.58
N GLU A 210 -22.93 2.39 19.75
CA GLU A 210 -23.76 2.14 20.94
C GLU A 210 -25.27 2.33 20.66
N TYR A 211 -25.63 3.07 19.61
CA TYR A 211 -27.02 3.34 19.23
C TYR A 211 -27.62 2.35 18.21
N PHE A 212 -26.86 1.34 17.76
CA PHE A 212 -27.30 0.40 16.72
C PHE A 212 -27.49 -1.02 17.25
N ASP A 213 -28.69 -1.59 17.05
CA ASP A 213 -28.97 -3.01 17.34
C ASP A 213 -28.24 -3.95 16.36
N ASN A 214 -28.07 -3.49 15.12
CA ASN A 214 -27.31 -4.16 14.07
C ASN A 214 -26.57 -3.11 13.25
N VAL A 215 -25.28 -3.32 13.04
CA VAL A 215 -24.47 -2.40 12.25
C VAL A 215 -24.65 -2.73 10.79
N THR A 216 -25.24 -1.81 10.03
CA THR A 216 -25.39 -1.92 8.57
C THR A 216 -24.91 -0.61 7.97
N PHE A 217 -24.12 -0.68 6.90
CA PHE A 217 -23.69 0.52 6.19
C PHE A 217 -24.79 0.98 5.23
N ASN A 218 -25.17 2.24 5.37
CA ASN A 218 -26.17 2.92 4.57
C ASN A 218 -25.54 3.52 3.30
N ALA A 219 -26.22 3.36 2.16
CA ALA A 219 -25.69 3.67 0.83
C ALA A 219 -25.28 5.13 0.59
N GLU A 220 -25.76 6.08 1.40
CA GLU A 220 -25.47 7.52 1.24
C GLU A 220 -24.11 7.92 1.83
N THR A 221 -23.64 7.22 2.86
CA THR A 221 -22.39 7.51 3.58
C THR A 221 -21.43 6.33 3.55
N THR A 222 -21.55 5.45 2.54
CA THR A 222 -20.61 4.35 2.29
C THR A 222 -20.30 4.23 0.81
N GLY A 223 -19.11 3.74 0.50
CA GLY A 223 -18.75 3.40 -0.86
C GLY A 223 -17.52 2.51 -0.92
N ARG A 224 -17.15 2.17 -2.16
CA ARG A 224 -15.95 1.40 -2.47
C ARG A 224 -15.16 2.10 -3.56
N PHE A 225 -13.83 1.99 -3.51
CA PHE A 225 -12.94 2.51 -4.54
C PHE A 225 -11.70 1.63 -4.68
N ASP A 226 -11.10 1.68 -5.86
CA ASP A 226 -9.89 0.95 -6.19
C ASP A 226 -8.65 1.76 -5.78
N VAL A 227 -7.66 1.09 -5.21
CA VAL A 227 -6.41 1.70 -4.74
C VAL A 227 -5.24 0.73 -4.85
N VAL A 228 -4.06 1.26 -5.13
CA VAL A 228 -2.79 0.54 -5.03
C VAL A 228 -2.10 0.99 -3.75
N LEU A 229 -2.16 0.15 -2.72
CA LEU A 229 -1.49 0.39 -1.43
C LEU A 229 0.00 0.00 -1.49
N ILE A 230 0.30 -1.07 -2.23
CA ILE A 230 1.64 -1.64 -2.44
C ILE A 230 1.83 -1.87 -3.95
N GLU A 231 2.93 -1.37 -4.53
CA GLU A 231 3.23 -1.54 -5.96
C GLU A 231 3.58 -3.01 -6.30
N PRO A 232 3.15 -3.53 -7.47
CA PRO A 232 3.39 -4.91 -7.90
C PRO A 232 4.83 -5.24 -8.31
#